data_AF-A0A4Q5IWW9-F1
#
_entry.id   AF-A0A4Q5IWW9-F1
#
_cell.length_a   1.000
_cell.length_b   1.000
_cell.length_c   1.000
_cell.angle_alpha   90.00
_cell.angle_beta   90.00
_cell.angle_gamma   90.00
#
_symmetry.space_group_name_H-M   'P 1'
#
loop_
_entity.id
_entity.type
_entity.pdbx_description
1 polymer ?
#
loop_
_entity_poly.entity_id
_entity_poly.type
_entity_poly.pdbx_seq_one_letter_code
_entity_poly.pdbx_strand_id
1 'polypeptide(L)'
;MSPAPRLAVLAGLLLSLTACGGGDDEAASKAISDSIMKEQEGAQQSVFTMKREEADCIGEGFVDEIGVDKLKEYKFLDENLKAKPMTNVVMEPDDAEAATDVLFECADVPALMNEALASGGQMDEKTKACLDKVLTEDKLKSMFTLMFSGEQEKANQEVIQPLTECATAGLQPQD
;
A
#
# COMPACT_ATOMS: atom_id res chain seq x y z
N MET A 1 57.10 42.27 36.92
CA MET A 1 55.82 42.40 37.64
C MET A 1 54.74 41.78 36.77
N SER A 2 54.18 40.65 37.21
CA SER A 2 52.94 39.99 36.71
C SER A 2 51.70 40.87 37.01
N PRO A 3 50.43 40.58 36.58
CA PRO A 3 49.87 39.33 35.99
C PRO A 3 48.87 39.48 34.80
N ALA A 4 48.34 38.33 34.35
CA ALA A 4 47.36 38.07 33.26
C ALA A 4 45.91 38.60 33.53
N PRO A 5 44.90 38.46 32.61
CA PRO A 5 44.16 37.18 32.41
C PRO A 5 43.54 36.93 31.00
N ARG A 6 42.87 35.77 30.91
CA ARG A 6 42.23 35.03 29.80
C ARG A 6 40.88 35.62 29.33
N LEU A 7 40.47 35.32 28.08
CA LEU A 7 39.08 35.15 27.53
C LEU A 7 39.25 34.64 26.06
N ALA A 8 39.04 33.38 25.65
CA ALA A 8 37.85 32.51 25.63
C ALA A 8 36.67 33.05 24.79
N VAL A 9 36.48 32.54 23.55
CA VAL A 9 35.24 32.30 22.75
C VAL A 9 35.72 31.55 21.48
N LEU A 10 35.61 30.24 21.22
CA LEU A 10 34.54 29.23 21.33
C LEU A 10 33.30 29.49 20.45
N ALA A 11 33.12 28.62 19.46
CA ALA A 11 31.89 28.28 18.73
C ALA A 11 31.36 29.28 17.67
N GLY A 12 31.49 28.88 16.41
CA GLY A 12 30.82 29.48 15.26
C GLY A 12 30.59 28.48 14.12
N LEU A 13 30.31 27.22 14.45
CA LEU A 13 29.73 26.24 13.54
C LEU A 13 28.36 25.82 14.10
N LEU A 14 27.41 26.75 14.04
CA LEU A 14 25.98 26.42 14.02
C LEU A 14 25.63 25.97 12.60
N LEU A 15 26.11 24.77 12.25
CA LEU A 15 25.42 23.98 11.23
C LEU A 15 24.11 23.56 11.86
N SER A 16 23.08 24.37 11.64
CA SER A 16 21.68 24.03 11.87
C SER A 16 21.29 22.88 10.94
N LEU A 17 21.89 21.71 11.15
CA LEU A 17 21.34 20.45 10.71
C LEU A 17 20.16 20.18 11.65
N THR A 18 19.03 20.85 11.40
CA THR A 18 17.71 20.27 11.67
C THR A 18 17.52 19.13 10.68
N ALA A 19 18.34 18.09 10.84
CA ALA A 19 18.25 16.81 10.19
C ALA A 19 17.57 15.90 11.21
N CYS A 20 16.24 15.97 11.25
CA CYS A 20 15.37 14.93 11.78
C CYS A 20 13.96 15.20 11.26
N GLY A 21 13.73 14.88 9.99
CA GLY A 21 12.41 14.84 9.36
C GLY A 21 11.50 13.72 9.89
N GLY A 22 11.97 12.91 10.85
CA GLY A 22 11.27 11.68 11.26
C GLY A 22 9.98 11.86 12.06
N GLY A 23 9.65 13.07 12.55
CA GLY A 23 8.44 13.28 13.34
C GLY A 23 7.15 13.17 12.51
N ASP A 24 7.17 13.76 11.32
CA ASP A 24 6.02 13.76 10.42
C ASP A 24 5.94 12.43 9.65
N ASP A 25 7.08 11.86 9.27
CA ASP A 25 7.17 10.57 8.59
C ASP A 25 6.64 9.44 9.48
N GLU A 26 7.10 9.34 10.74
CA GLU A 26 6.62 8.32 11.68
C GLU A 26 5.11 8.49 11.96
N ALA A 27 4.64 9.73 12.10
CA ALA A 27 3.23 10.01 12.30
C ALA A 27 2.38 9.64 11.08
N ALA A 28 2.87 9.90 9.86
CA ALA A 28 2.23 9.55 8.61
C ALA A 28 2.15 8.03 8.42
N SER A 29 3.26 7.31 8.58
CA SER A 29 3.33 5.85 8.45
C SER A 29 2.35 5.17 9.41
N LYS A 30 2.36 5.63 10.67
CA LYS A 30 1.43 5.14 11.69
C LYS A 30 -0.02 5.41 11.32
N ALA A 31 -0.34 6.61 10.82
CA ALA A 31 -1.70 6.96 10.45
C ALA A 31 -2.22 6.11 9.27
N ILE A 32 -1.37 5.80 8.30
CA ILE A 32 -1.70 4.91 7.17
C ILE A 32 -1.98 3.50 7.67
N SER A 33 -1.07 2.93 8.47
CA SER A 33 -1.25 1.61 9.08
C SER A 33 -2.54 1.52 9.92
N ASP A 34 -2.78 2.52 10.78
CA ASP A 34 -4.00 2.59 11.60
C ASP A 34 -5.26 2.66 10.72
N SER A 35 -5.21 3.34 9.57
CA SER A 35 -6.32 3.39 8.61
C SER A 35 -6.59 2.02 7.98
N ILE A 36 -5.55 1.32 7.54
CA ILE A 36 -5.67 -0.04 6.97
C ILE A 36 -6.32 -0.98 7.98
N MET A 37 -5.86 -0.97 9.23
CA MET A 37 -6.44 -1.81 10.28
C MET A 37 -7.90 -1.44 10.57
N LYS A 38 -8.22 -0.16 10.62
CA LYS A 38 -9.58 0.33 10.88
C LYS A 38 -10.55 -0.04 9.75
N GLU A 39 -10.11 -0.02 8.50
CA GLU A 39 -10.94 -0.45 7.36
C GLU A 39 -11.31 -1.93 7.46
N GLN A 40 -10.41 -2.77 7.97
CA GLN A 40 -10.68 -4.19 8.22
C GLN A 40 -11.67 -4.42 9.35
N GLU A 41 -11.65 -3.60 10.41
CA GLU A 41 -12.61 -3.71 11.53
C GLU A 41 -14.02 -3.26 11.15
N GLY A 42 -14.14 -2.28 10.24
CA GLY A 42 -15.42 -1.69 9.84
C GLY A 42 -16.16 -2.46 8.75
N ALA A 43 -15.45 -3.23 7.92
CA ALA A 43 -16.05 -4.08 6.91
C ALA A 43 -16.40 -5.43 7.53
N GLN A 44 -17.69 -5.75 7.69
CA GLN A 44 -18.16 -7.09 8.09
C GLN A 44 -17.69 -8.22 7.14
N GLN A 45 -17.05 -7.86 6.02
CA GLN A 45 -16.41 -8.74 5.04
C GLN A 45 -15.24 -7.99 4.37
N SER A 46 -14.20 -7.59 5.13
CA SER A 46 -12.95 -7.20 4.48
C SER A 46 -12.45 -8.39 3.65
N VAL A 47 -12.46 -8.23 2.33
CA VAL A 47 -12.02 -9.25 1.37
C VAL A 47 -10.56 -9.62 1.62
N PHE A 48 -9.80 -8.70 2.21
CA PHE A 48 -8.41 -8.87 2.60
C PHE A 48 -8.27 -8.68 4.11
N THR A 49 -7.88 -9.73 4.81
CA THR A 49 -7.46 -9.64 6.21
C THR A 49 -5.94 -9.54 6.22
N MET A 50 -5.41 -8.39 6.62
CA MET A 50 -3.98 -8.16 6.78
C MET A 50 -3.63 -8.09 8.26
N LYS A 51 -2.41 -8.51 8.59
CA LYS A 51 -1.87 -8.39 9.93
C LYS A 51 -1.43 -6.96 10.19
N ARG A 52 -1.29 -6.64 11.48
CA ARG A 52 -0.79 -5.33 11.90
C ARG A 52 0.60 -5.05 11.36
N GLU A 53 1.46 -6.06 11.34
CA GLU A 53 2.83 -5.96 10.83
C GLU A 53 2.87 -5.65 9.32
N GLU A 54 1.95 -6.21 8.54
CA GLU A 54 1.82 -5.94 7.10
C GLU A 54 1.33 -4.51 6.87
N ALA A 55 0.35 -4.05 7.66
CA ALA A 55 -0.13 -2.67 7.61
C ALA A 55 0.93 -1.65 8.04
N ASP A 56 1.72 -1.95 9.08
CA ASP A 56 2.84 -1.11 9.53
C ASP A 56 3.92 -1.03 8.43
N CYS A 57 4.27 -2.16 7.79
CA CYS A 57 5.20 -2.19 6.66
C CYS A 57 4.71 -1.33 5.47
N ILE A 58 3.43 -1.44 5.08
CA ILE A 58 2.85 -0.63 4.00
C ILE A 58 2.89 0.86 4.35
N GLY A 59 2.56 1.21 5.60
CA GLY A 59 2.59 2.58 6.07
C GLY A 59 3.99 3.19 5.98
N GLU A 60 5.01 2.45 6.42
CA GLU A 60 6.42 2.85 6.31
C GLU A 60 6.86 2.97 4.85
N GLY A 61 6.63 1.93 4.03
CA GLY A 61 7.04 1.93 2.63
C GLY A 61 6.38 3.03 1.80
N PHE A 62 5.11 3.38 2.05
CA PHE A 62 4.46 4.50 1.35
C PHE A 62 5.12 5.84 1.68
N VAL A 63 5.48 6.06 2.94
CA VAL A 63 6.18 7.29 3.34
C VAL A 63 7.59 7.32 2.78
N ASP A 64 8.31 6.20 2.80
CA ASP A 64 9.69 6.10 2.34
C ASP A 64 9.82 6.26 0.81
N GLU A 65 8.95 5.60 0.05
CA GLU A 65 9.05 5.59 -1.43
C GLU A 65 8.33 6.77 -2.10
N ILE A 66 7.19 7.22 -1.55
CA ILE A 66 6.36 8.27 -2.17
C ILE A 66 6.56 9.62 -1.48
N GLY A 67 6.73 9.63 -0.17
CA GLY A 67 6.90 10.83 0.65
C GLY A 67 5.58 11.45 1.13
N VAL A 68 5.63 12.02 2.34
CA VAL A 68 4.47 12.63 3.02
C VAL A 68 3.80 13.74 2.19
N ASP A 69 4.58 14.58 1.51
CA ASP A 69 4.04 15.69 0.73
C ASP A 69 3.18 15.21 -0.45
N LYS A 70 3.66 14.20 -1.19
CA LYS A 70 2.89 13.59 -2.28
C LYS A 70 1.68 12.82 -1.76
N LEU A 71 1.81 12.13 -0.63
CA LEU A 71 0.66 11.46 0.01
C LEU A 71 -0.44 12.46 0.42
N LYS A 72 -0.09 13.70 0.80
CA LYS A 72 -1.06 14.80 1.00
C LYS A 72 -1.64 15.33 -0.31
N GLU A 73 -0.82 15.42 -1.35
CA GLU A 73 -1.25 15.82 -2.69
C GLU A 73 -2.31 14.85 -3.23
N TYR A 74 -2.05 13.55 -3.14
CA TYR A 74 -2.94 12.45 -3.49
C TYR A 74 -4.12 12.26 -2.54
N LYS A 75 -4.23 13.08 -1.49
CA LYS A 75 -5.30 13.04 -0.48
C LYS A 75 -5.38 11.75 0.33
N PHE A 76 -4.29 10.97 0.34
CA PHE A 76 -4.10 9.86 1.28
C PHE A 76 -3.98 10.37 2.70
N LEU A 77 -3.26 11.48 2.87
CA LEU A 77 -3.13 12.19 4.14
C LEU A 77 -3.79 13.56 4.02
N ASP A 78 -4.42 14.04 5.10
CA ASP A 78 -4.74 15.46 5.21
C ASP A 78 -3.57 16.28 5.75
N GLU A 79 -3.75 17.61 5.79
CA GLU A 79 -2.74 18.55 6.29
C GLU A 79 -2.27 18.27 7.73
N ASN A 80 -3.03 17.48 8.50
CA ASN A 80 -2.70 17.08 9.87
C ASN A 80 -2.24 15.61 9.95
N LEU A 81 -1.78 15.03 8.83
CA LEU A 81 -1.28 13.66 8.74
C LEU A 81 -2.32 12.60 9.09
N LYS A 82 -3.61 12.90 8.96
CA LYS A 82 -4.65 11.88 9.14
C LYS A 82 -4.92 11.19 7.82
N ALA A 83 -4.79 9.86 7.84
CA ALA A 83 -5.14 9.03 6.72
C ALA A 83 -6.63 9.14 6.35
N LYS A 84 -6.91 9.10 5.05
CA LYS A 84 -8.24 9.02 4.46
C LYS A 84 -8.40 7.69 3.73
N PRO A 85 -9.64 7.21 3.55
CA PRO A 85 -9.90 6.04 2.74
C PRO A 85 -9.32 6.19 1.33
N MET A 86 -8.67 5.14 0.83
CA MET A 86 -8.13 5.10 -0.53
C MET A 86 -9.27 4.97 -1.53
N THR A 87 -9.88 6.08 -1.90
CA THR A 87 -10.97 6.09 -2.90
C THR A 87 -10.63 7.08 -4.00
N ASN A 88 -10.66 6.61 -5.25
CA ASN A 88 -10.44 7.42 -6.46
C ASN A 88 -9.11 8.18 -6.46
N VAL A 89 -8.06 7.49 -6.05
CA VAL A 89 -6.70 8.02 -6.04
C VAL A 89 -6.19 8.05 -7.48
N VAL A 90 -5.49 9.13 -7.82
CA VAL A 90 -4.79 9.27 -9.10
C VAL A 90 -3.34 9.66 -8.78
N MET A 91 -2.48 8.66 -8.68
CA MET A 91 -1.04 8.83 -8.52
C MET A 91 -0.37 9.03 -9.89
N GLU A 92 0.76 9.72 -9.89
CA GLU A 92 1.67 9.70 -11.04
C GLU A 92 2.21 8.26 -11.27
N PRO A 93 2.56 7.89 -12.51
CA PRO A 93 2.93 6.51 -12.84
C PRO A 93 4.02 5.91 -11.96
N ASP A 94 5.09 6.66 -11.70
CA ASP A 94 6.22 6.20 -10.88
C ASP A 94 5.79 5.96 -9.42
N ASP A 95 4.89 6.80 -8.87
CA ASP A 95 4.40 6.64 -7.50
C ASP A 95 3.37 5.51 -7.40
N ALA A 96 2.59 5.26 -8.45
CA ALA A 96 1.67 4.13 -8.52
C ALA A 96 2.42 2.79 -8.59
N GLU A 97 3.53 2.74 -9.32
CA GLU A 97 4.44 1.59 -9.36
C GLU A 97 5.07 1.38 -7.98
N ALA A 98 5.63 2.43 -7.37
CA ALA A 98 6.20 2.36 -6.02
C ALA A 98 5.18 1.90 -4.96
N ALA A 99 3.95 2.45 -4.98
CA ALA A 99 2.87 2.01 -4.10
C ALA A 99 2.52 0.53 -4.29
N THR A 100 2.57 0.05 -5.53
CA THR A 100 2.34 -1.36 -5.86
C THR A 100 3.47 -2.22 -5.31
N ASP A 101 4.72 -1.85 -5.54
CA ASP A 101 5.86 -2.64 -5.07
C ASP A 101 5.88 -2.75 -3.54
N VAL A 102 5.65 -1.64 -2.83
CA VAL A 102 5.52 -1.66 -1.36
C VAL A 102 4.43 -2.64 -0.92
N LEU A 103 3.27 -2.64 -1.57
CA LEU A 103 2.17 -3.54 -1.21
C LEU A 103 2.59 -5.03 -1.35
N PHE A 104 3.32 -5.38 -2.40
CA PHE A 104 3.74 -6.76 -2.67
C PHE A 104 4.98 -7.19 -1.89
N GLU A 105 5.84 -6.24 -1.50
CA GLU A 105 6.96 -6.51 -0.60
C GLU A 105 6.49 -6.71 0.85
N CYS A 106 5.45 -5.98 1.26
CA CYS A 106 4.91 -6.04 2.61
C CYS A 106 3.87 -7.14 2.85
N ALA A 107 3.22 -7.66 1.79
CA ALA A 107 2.18 -8.67 1.91
C ALA A 107 2.21 -9.68 0.76
N ASP A 108 1.83 -10.93 1.05
CA ASP A 108 1.60 -11.95 0.04
C ASP A 108 0.21 -11.74 -0.60
N VAL A 109 0.12 -10.72 -1.47
CA VAL A 109 -1.10 -10.34 -2.17
C VAL A 109 -1.73 -11.53 -2.94
N PRO A 110 -0.97 -12.38 -3.65
CA PRO A 110 -1.52 -13.60 -4.25
C PRO A 110 -2.18 -14.55 -3.23
N ALA A 111 -1.54 -14.79 -2.07
CA ALA A 111 -2.14 -15.62 -1.03
C ALA A 111 -3.40 -14.99 -0.44
N LEU A 112 -3.37 -13.68 -0.19
CA LEU A 112 -4.53 -12.93 0.32
C LEU A 112 -5.73 -12.99 -0.63
N MET A 113 -5.51 -12.83 -1.95
CA MET A 113 -6.58 -12.98 -2.95
C MET A 113 -7.12 -14.41 -3.03
N ASN A 114 -6.25 -15.41 -2.93
CA ASN A 114 -6.69 -16.80 -2.91
C ASN A 114 -7.52 -17.15 -1.68
N GLU A 115 -7.12 -16.65 -0.50
CA GLU A 115 -7.88 -16.81 0.74
C GLU A 115 -9.25 -16.12 0.66
N ALA A 116 -9.29 -14.91 0.11
CA ALA A 116 -10.51 -14.17 -0.12
C ALA A 116 -11.51 -14.93 -1.00
N LEU A 117 -11.02 -15.52 -2.09
CA LEU A 117 -11.81 -16.30 -3.02
C LEU A 117 -12.30 -17.61 -2.38
N ALA A 118 -11.43 -18.32 -1.65
CA ALA A 118 -11.79 -19.54 -0.94
C ALA A 118 -12.86 -19.31 0.15
N SER A 119 -12.83 -18.12 0.78
CA SER A 119 -13.82 -17.71 1.78
C SER A 119 -15.23 -17.49 1.18
N GLY A 120 -15.32 -17.29 -0.14
CA GLY A 120 -16.58 -17.18 -0.87
C GLY A 120 -17.30 -18.51 -1.14
N GLY A 121 -16.66 -19.65 -0.83
CA GLY A 121 -17.22 -20.99 -1.02
C GLY A 121 -16.23 -21.99 -1.64
N GLN A 122 -16.59 -23.27 -1.63
CA GLN A 122 -15.77 -24.29 -2.30
C GLN A 122 -15.82 -24.12 -3.81
N MET A 123 -14.67 -23.87 -4.41
CA MET A 123 -14.47 -23.95 -5.85
C MET A 123 -14.01 -25.35 -6.22
N ASP A 124 -14.46 -25.84 -7.38
CA ASP A 124 -13.93 -27.06 -7.95
C ASP A 124 -12.47 -26.86 -8.43
N GLU A 125 -11.74 -27.96 -8.57
CA GLU A 125 -10.31 -27.91 -8.94
C GLU A 125 -10.05 -27.26 -10.30
N LYS A 126 -10.99 -27.36 -11.26
CA LYS A 126 -10.84 -26.76 -12.60
C LYS A 126 -10.96 -25.24 -12.50
N THR A 127 -11.91 -24.74 -11.72
CA THR A 127 -12.03 -23.31 -11.42
C THR A 127 -10.78 -22.81 -10.69
N LYS A 128 -10.32 -23.51 -9.65
CA LYS A 128 -9.09 -23.14 -8.91
C LYS A 128 -7.86 -23.07 -9.83
N ALA A 129 -7.63 -24.10 -10.64
CA ALA A 129 -6.50 -24.14 -11.57
C ALA A 129 -6.57 -23.07 -12.68
N CYS A 130 -7.78 -22.61 -13.02
CA CYS A 130 -7.96 -21.46 -13.91
C CYS A 130 -7.59 -20.15 -13.20
N LEU A 131 -8.07 -19.96 -11.97
CA LEU A 131 -7.76 -18.78 -11.16
C LEU A 131 -6.26 -18.62 -10.90
N ASP A 132 -5.56 -19.71 -10.57
CA ASP A 132 -4.11 -19.71 -10.34
C ASP A 132 -3.31 -19.24 -11.57
N LYS A 133 -3.86 -19.40 -12.79
CA LYS A 133 -3.23 -18.91 -14.04
C LYS A 133 -3.54 -17.45 -14.35
N VAL A 134 -4.60 -16.91 -13.77
CA VAL A 134 -5.07 -15.55 -13.97
C VAL A 134 -4.50 -14.62 -12.90
N LEU A 135 -4.48 -15.07 -11.65
CA LEU A 135 -4.05 -14.31 -10.46
C LEU A 135 -2.56 -14.52 -10.21
N THR A 136 -1.75 -14.33 -11.24
CA THR A 136 -0.29 -14.33 -11.10
C THR A 136 0.16 -13.02 -10.47
N GLU A 137 1.29 -13.04 -9.75
CA GLU A 137 1.84 -11.84 -9.13
C GLU A 137 1.94 -10.66 -10.12
N ASP A 138 2.51 -10.89 -11.31
CA ASP A 138 2.63 -9.86 -12.36
C ASP A 138 1.28 -9.23 -12.76
N LYS A 139 0.22 -10.04 -12.81
CA LYS A 139 -1.13 -9.57 -13.17
C LYS A 139 -1.76 -8.79 -12.03
N LEU A 140 -1.52 -9.22 -10.81
CA LEU A 140 -1.98 -8.49 -9.64
C LEU A 140 -1.22 -7.16 -9.50
N LYS A 141 0.11 -7.15 -9.69
CA LYS A 141 0.91 -5.91 -9.71
C LYS A 141 0.37 -4.93 -10.73
N SER A 142 0.22 -5.36 -11.98
CA SER A 142 -0.38 -4.55 -13.06
C SER A 142 -1.75 -3.97 -12.67
N MET A 143 -2.64 -4.81 -12.11
CA MET A 143 -3.94 -4.37 -11.62
C MET A 143 -3.83 -3.30 -10.53
N PHE A 144 -3.00 -3.51 -9.50
CA PHE A 144 -2.84 -2.55 -8.41
C PHE A 144 -2.21 -1.23 -8.88
N THR A 145 -1.23 -1.27 -9.79
CA THR A 145 -0.66 -0.06 -10.40
C THR A 145 -1.71 0.73 -11.16
N LEU A 146 -2.56 0.06 -11.95
CA LEU A 146 -3.68 0.70 -12.64
C LEU A 146 -4.69 1.30 -11.64
N MET A 147 -4.99 0.62 -10.54
CA MET A 147 -5.89 1.16 -9.50
C MET A 147 -5.34 2.43 -8.84
N PHE A 148 -4.05 2.44 -8.48
CA PHE A 148 -3.37 3.59 -7.90
C PHE A 148 -3.22 4.75 -8.90
N SER A 149 -3.10 4.44 -10.20
CA SER A 149 -3.05 5.44 -11.28
C SER A 149 -4.40 6.03 -11.68
N GLY A 150 -5.49 5.68 -10.97
CA GLY A 150 -6.83 6.16 -11.33
C GLY A 150 -7.52 5.38 -12.46
N GLU A 151 -6.90 4.31 -12.97
CA GLU A 151 -7.35 3.55 -14.13
C GLU A 151 -8.21 2.33 -13.73
N GLN A 152 -9.15 2.52 -12.79
CA GLN A 152 -9.93 1.40 -12.23
C GLN A 152 -10.68 0.59 -13.28
N GLU A 153 -11.15 1.21 -14.37
CA GLU A 153 -11.81 0.48 -15.45
C GLU A 153 -10.87 -0.50 -16.15
N LYS A 154 -9.62 -0.11 -16.39
CA LYS A 154 -8.59 -1.00 -16.95
C LYS A 154 -8.19 -2.07 -15.96
N ALA A 155 -7.97 -1.71 -14.69
CA ALA A 155 -7.66 -2.67 -13.63
C ALA A 155 -8.74 -3.75 -13.52
N ASN A 156 -10.02 -3.34 -13.57
CA ASN A 156 -11.16 -4.25 -13.58
C ASN A 156 -11.16 -5.15 -14.82
N GLN A 157 -10.85 -4.64 -16.00
CA GLN A 157 -10.76 -5.47 -17.22
C GLN A 157 -9.64 -6.51 -17.14
N GLU A 158 -8.49 -6.18 -16.54
CA GLU A 158 -7.36 -7.11 -16.43
C GLU A 158 -7.66 -8.33 -15.56
N VAL A 159 -8.54 -8.19 -14.57
CA VAL A 159 -8.81 -9.26 -13.59
C VAL A 159 -10.24 -9.78 -13.65
N ILE A 160 -11.27 -8.93 -13.70
CA ILE A 160 -12.68 -9.37 -13.67
C ILE A 160 -13.04 -10.19 -14.91
N GLN A 161 -12.57 -9.81 -16.11
CA GLN A 161 -12.89 -10.55 -17.31
C GLN A 161 -12.30 -11.98 -17.26
N PRO A 162 -10.99 -12.16 -17.02
CA PRO A 162 -10.42 -13.51 -16.85
C PRO A 162 -11.03 -14.31 -15.69
N LEU A 163 -11.35 -13.66 -14.56
CA LEU A 163 -12.06 -14.31 -13.44
C LEU A 163 -13.44 -14.82 -13.85
N THR A 164 -14.20 -14.04 -14.62
CA THR A 164 -15.52 -14.43 -15.14
C THR A 164 -15.41 -15.58 -16.12
N GLU A 165 -14.39 -15.57 -16.98
CA GLU A 165 -14.09 -16.68 -17.89
C GLU A 165 -13.77 -17.97 -17.09
N CYS A 166 -12.99 -17.87 -16.01
CA CYS A 166 -12.73 -19.02 -15.14
C CYS A 166 -13.98 -19.54 -14.43
N ALA A 167 -14.81 -18.65 -13.88
CA ALA A 167 -16.06 -19.03 -13.22
C ALA A 167 -17.07 -19.68 -14.18
N THR A 168 -17.12 -19.22 -15.43
CA THR A 168 -18.04 -19.77 -16.45
C THR A 168 -17.51 -21.04 -17.11
N ALA A 169 -16.19 -21.21 -17.22
CA ALA A 169 -15.56 -22.45 -17.69
C ALA A 169 -15.76 -23.63 -16.72
N GLY A 170 -15.97 -23.36 -15.41
CA GLY A 170 -16.35 -24.34 -14.40
C GLY A 170 -17.82 -24.79 -14.48
N LEU A 171 -18.69 -24.02 -15.14
CA LEU A 171 -20.14 -24.29 -15.26
C LEU A 171 -20.53 -25.13 -16.50
N GLN A 172 -19.58 -25.51 -17.35
CA GLN A 172 -19.89 -26.37 -18.50
C GLN A 172 -20.24 -27.79 -18.02
N PRO A 173 -21.40 -28.35 -18.45
CA PRO A 173 -21.82 -29.69 -18.05
C PRO A 173 -20.79 -30.73 -18.48
N GLN A 174 -20.52 -31.70 -17.60
CA GLN A 174 -19.69 -32.86 -17.89
C GLN A 174 -20.44 -33.76 -18.88
N ASP A 175 -19.95 -33.87 -20.11
CA ASP A 175 -20.26 -34.98 -21.02
C ASP A 175 -19.25 -36.12 -20.78
#